data_AF-G0U0M8-F1
#
_entry.id   AF-G0U0M8-F1
#
_cell.length_a   1.000
_cell.length_b   1.000
_cell.length_c   1.000
_cell.angle_alpha   90.00
_cell.angle_beta   90.00
_cell.angle_gamma   90.00
#
_symmetry.space_group_name_H-M   'P 1'
#
loop_
_entity.id
_entity.type
_entity.pdbx_description
1 polymer ?
#
loop_
_entity_poly.entity_id
_entity_poly.type
_entity_poly.pdbx_seq_one_letter_code
_entity_poly.pdbx_strand_id
1 'polypeptide(L)'
;MQVTRDNFPAVFPKFVELLQTCDFYAIDEEMTGINVADKPESITDTPEETYRAKREAASRYSIIQVGICLFHKDDDTNCGSAKKASYTARPFNFILFPTHVEGMTNTGLSQDVVLSASSLAFLRRHGMDFQSWVYRGLAYCNAAGETVLRQVWKERLDAEAGNGCG
;
A
#
# COMPACT_ATOMS: atom_id res chain seq x y z
N MET A 1 4.17 1.48 -13.44
CA MET A 1 5.14 2.47 -12.92
C MET A 1 5.44 2.14 -11.47
N GLN A 2 6.70 2.06 -11.06
CA GLN A 2 7.07 1.95 -9.64
C GLN A 2 6.97 3.32 -8.97
N VAL A 3 6.14 3.43 -7.93
CA VAL A 3 5.92 4.67 -7.18
C VAL A 3 6.54 4.51 -5.80
N THR A 4 7.48 5.39 -5.48
CA THR A 4 8.23 5.42 -4.21
C THR A 4 8.04 6.79 -3.57
N ARG A 5 8.51 6.95 -2.33
CA ARG A 5 8.48 8.25 -1.62
C ARG A 5 9.04 9.40 -2.45
N ASP A 6 10.12 9.15 -3.20
CA ASP A 6 10.84 10.21 -3.90
C ASP A 6 10.08 10.73 -5.14
N ASN A 7 9.34 9.86 -5.84
CA ASN A 7 8.62 10.25 -7.06
C ASN A 7 7.11 10.46 -6.83
N PHE A 8 6.58 10.04 -5.68
CA PHE A 8 5.16 10.14 -5.36
C PHE A 8 4.59 11.55 -5.53
N PRO A 9 5.23 12.64 -5.06
CA PRO A 9 4.68 14.00 -5.25
C PRO A 9 4.49 14.39 -6.72
N ALA A 10 5.36 13.89 -7.61
CA ALA A 10 5.26 14.15 -9.04
C ALA A 10 4.24 13.23 -9.75
N VAL A 11 4.13 11.98 -9.31
CA VAL A 11 3.26 10.96 -9.93
C VAL A 11 1.80 11.07 -9.46
N PHE A 12 1.59 11.41 -8.18
CA PHE A 12 0.29 11.35 -7.53
C PHE A 12 -0.80 12.20 -8.21
N PRO A 13 -0.55 13.46 -8.65
CA PRO A 13 -1.56 14.24 -9.36
C PRO A 13 -2.06 13.53 -10.63
N LYS A 14 -1.15 12.94 -11.41
CA LYS A 14 -1.52 12.21 -12.63
C LYS A 14 -2.27 10.91 -12.32
N PHE A 15 -1.86 10.20 -11.28
CA PHE A 15 -2.58 9.02 -10.81
C PHE A 15 -4.03 9.37 -10.44
N VAL A 16 -4.25 10.45 -9.68
CA VAL A 16 -5.61 10.90 -9.30
C VAL A 16 -6.45 11.27 -10.52
N GLU A 17 -5.88 12.01 -11.47
CA GLU A 17 -6.58 12.36 -12.73
C GLU A 17 -7.02 11.11 -13.50
N LEU A 18 -6.13 10.11 -13.61
CA LEU A 18 -6.43 8.85 -14.29
C LEU A 18 -7.45 8.02 -13.50
N LEU A 19 -7.39 8.00 -12.18
CA LEU A 19 -8.32 7.27 -11.32
C LEU A 19 -9.74 7.85 -11.41
N GLN A 20 -9.87 9.17 -11.50
CA GLN A 20 -11.16 9.84 -11.64
C GLN A 20 -11.84 9.60 -13.00
N THR A 21 -11.05 9.24 -14.02
CA THR A 21 -11.51 9.09 -15.40
C THR A 21 -11.54 7.65 -15.90
N CYS A 22 -10.98 6.69 -15.14
CA CYS A 22 -10.96 5.29 -15.55
C CYS A 22 -12.35 4.65 -15.47
N ASP A 23 -12.61 3.68 -16.32
CA ASP A 23 -13.85 2.90 -16.32
C ASP A 23 -13.89 1.92 -15.14
N PHE A 24 -12.74 1.30 -14.84
CA PHE A 24 -12.56 0.43 -13.69
C PHE A 24 -11.09 0.32 -13.31
N TYR A 25 -10.82 -0.28 -12.15
CA TYR A 25 -9.47 -0.55 -11.66
C TYR A 25 -9.38 -1.95 -11.05
N ALA A 26 -8.16 -2.50 -11.07
CA ALA A 26 -7.82 -3.74 -10.38
C ALA A 26 -6.73 -3.46 -9.34
N ILE A 27 -6.76 -4.18 -8.23
CA ILE A 27 -5.79 -4.07 -7.13
C ILE A 27 -5.17 -5.44 -6.84
N ASP A 28 -3.92 -5.42 -6.40
CA ASP A 28 -3.20 -6.58 -5.90
C ASP A 28 -2.16 -6.13 -4.86
N GLU A 29 -1.85 -6.99 -3.89
CA GLU A 29 -1.00 -6.65 -2.75
C GLU A 29 0.11 -7.68 -2.55
N GLU A 30 1.31 -7.19 -2.27
CA GLU A 30 2.41 -8.01 -1.77
C GLU A 30 2.57 -7.76 -0.27
N MET A 31 2.71 -8.84 0.50
CA MET A 31 2.71 -8.81 1.96
C MET A 31 3.96 -9.47 2.54
N THR A 32 4.36 -9.09 3.75
CA THR A 32 5.48 -9.71 4.47
C THR A 32 5.21 -11.16 4.91
N GLY A 33 3.96 -11.62 4.80
CA GLY A 33 3.52 -12.98 5.06
C GLY A 33 2.04 -13.16 4.69
N ILE A 34 1.63 -14.41 4.44
CA ILE A 34 0.25 -14.73 4.02
C ILE A 34 -0.50 -15.67 4.96
N ASN A 35 0.22 -16.48 5.74
CA ASN A 35 -0.34 -17.50 6.65
C ASN A 35 0.36 -17.47 8.02
N VAL A 36 -0.37 -17.84 9.07
CA VAL A 36 0.18 -18.01 10.42
C VAL A 36 0.34 -19.50 10.69
N ALA A 37 1.51 -19.90 11.20
CA ALA A 37 1.91 -21.31 11.24
C ALA A 37 1.02 -22.20 12.13
N ASP A 38 0.41 -21.63 13.16
CA ASP A 38 -0.47 -22.29 14.12
C ASP A 38 -1.94 -22.36 13.66
N LYS A 39 -2.26 -21.79 12.49
CA LYS A 39 -3.60 -21.81 11.89
C LYS A 39 -3.55 -22.27 10.43
N PRO A 40 -3.25 -23.55 10.18
CA PRO A 40 -3.31 -24.09 8.83
C PRO A 40 -4.73 -24.03 8.29
N GLU A 41 -4.89 -23.54 7.08
CA GLU A 41 -6.19 -23.53 6.39
C GLU A 41 -6.50 -24.90 5.80
N SER A 42 -7.76 -25.31 5.86
CA SER A 42 -8.28 -26.51 5.24
C SER A 42 -9.35 -26.17 4.19
N ILE A 43 -9.44 -26.98 3.13
CA ILE A 43 -10.51 -26.86 2.13
C ILE A 43 -11.91 -27.11 2.70
N THR A 44 -11.98 -27.72 3.89
CA THR A 44 -13.22 -28.04 4.60
C THR A 44 -13.61 -26.97 5.62
N ASP A 45 -12.81 -25.91 5.78
CA ASP A 45 -13.09 -24.85 6.74
C ASP A 45 -14.38 -24.12 6.37
N THR A 46 -15.14 -23.76 7.40
CA THR A 46 -16.28 -22.86 7.23
C THR A 46 -15.79 -21.45 6.85
N PRO A 47 -16.66 -20.61 6.25
CA PRO A 47 -16.30 -19.21 5.96
C PRO A 47 -15.83 -18.44 7.19
N GLU A 48 -16.40 -18.71 8.38
CA GLU A 48 -16.02 -18.06 9.63
C GLU A 48 -14.61 -18.49 10.10
N GLU A 49 -14.26 -19.77 9.97
CA GLU A 49 -12.92 -20.28 10.31
C GLU A 49 -11.86 -19.68 9.38
N THR A 50 -12.15 -19.69 8.06
CA THR A 50 -11.29 -19.07 7.05
C THR A 50 -11.11 -17.58 7.33
N TYR A 51 -12.19 -16.86 7.62
CA TYR A 51 -12.13 -15.43 7.97
C TYR A 51 -11.24 -15.19 9.19
N ARG A 52 -11.37 -15.98 10.26
CA ARG A 52 -10.55 -15.82 11.47
C ARG A 52 -9.06 -16.03 11.17
N ALA A 53 -8.71 -17.05 10.39
CA ALA A 53 -7.32 -17.31 9.99
C ALA A 53 -6.76 -16.16 9.14
N LYS A 54 -7.50 -15.72 8.11
CA LYS A 54 -7.09 -14.61 7.24
C LYS A 54 -6.99 -13.28 7.96
N ARG A 55 -7.95 -12.97 8.84
CA ARG A 55 -7.92 -11.75 9.66
C ARG A 55 -6.67 -11.71 10.52
N GLU A 56 -6.28 -12.83 11.12
CA GLU A 56 -5.07 -12.90 11.93
C GLU A 56 -3.80 -12.69 11.11
N ALA A 57 -3.69 -13.35 9.96
CA ALA A 57 -2.57 -13.12 9.03
C ALA A 57 -2.50 -11.64 8.61
N ALA A 58 -3.63 -11.04 8.22
CA ALA A 58 -3.72 -9.63 7.83
C ALA A 58 -3.42 -8.64 8.98
N SER A 59 -3.67 -9.05 10.23
CA SER A 59 -3.34 -8.24 11.41
C SER A 59 -1.88 -8.36 11.83
N ARG A 60 -1.21 -9.44 11.42
CA ARG A 60 0.17 -9.78 11.80
C ARG A 60 1.20 -9.28 10.79
N TYR A 61 0.91 -9.43 9.50
CA TYR A 61 1.83 -9.11 8.42
C TYR A 61 1.51 -7.74 7.82
N SER A 62 2.53 -7.10 7.25
CA SER A 62 2.41 -5.77 6.66
C SER A 62 2.33 -5.85 5.15
N ILE A 63 1.62 -4.90 4.55
CA ILE A 63 1.64 -4.67 3.10
C ILE A 63 2.95 -3.95 2.75
N ILE A 64 3.68 -4.44 1.75
CA ILE A 64 4.95 -3.86 1.30
C ILE A 64 4.86 -3.24 -0.10
N GLN A 65 3.86 -3.66 -0.88
CA GLN A 65 3.56 -3.10 -2.18
C GLN A 65 2.06 -3.22 -2.46
N VAL A 66 1.48 -2.17 -3.05
CA VAL A 66 0.12 -2.20 -3.62
C VAL A 66 0.21 -1.91 -5.11
N GLY A 67 -0.19 -2.88 -5.92
CA GLY A 67 -0.40 -2.72 -7.35
C GLY A 67 -1.82 -2.22 -7.63
N ILE A 68 -1.94 -1.12 -8.37
CA ILE A 68 -3.22 -0.56 -8.84
C ILE A 68 -3.12 -0.38 -10.35
N CYS A 69 -3.98 -1.07 -11.10
CA CYS A 69 -4.07 -0.91 -12.55
C CYS A 69 -5.38 -0.21 -12.90
N LEU A 70 -5.27 0.94 -13.57
CA LEU A 70 -6.40 1.73 -14.03
C LEU A 70 -6.69 1.40 -15.50
N PHE A 71 -7.95 1.18 -15.85
CA PHE A 71 -8.37 0.80 -17.20
C PHE A 71 -9.28 1.87 -17.81
N HIS A 72 -8.88 2.37 -18.98
CA HIS A 72 -9.68 3.30 -19.79
C HIS A 72 -10.11 2.59 -21.06
N LYS A 73 -11.40 2.62 -21.38
CA LYS A 73 -11.92 2.09 -22.63
C LYS A 73 -11.44 2.97 -23.77
N ASP A 74 -10.95 2.35 -24.83
CA ASP A 74 -10.51 3.09 -26.01
C ASP A 74 -11.74 3.56 -26.82
N ASP A 75 -11.72 4.82 -27.29
CA ASP A 75 -12.82 5.39 -28.05
C ASP A 75 -12.99 4.70 -29.41
N ASP A 76 -14.20 4.22 -29.69
CA ASP A 76 -14.60 3.49 -30.90
C ASP A 76 -14.83 4.46 -32.08
N THR A 77 -13.82 5.26 -32.44
CA THR A 77 -14.01 6.35 -33.44
C THR A 77 -13.94 5.91 -34.90
N ASN A 78 -13.59 4.65 -35.21
CA ASN A 78 -13.60 4.14 -36.59
C ASN A 78 -13.79 2.62 -36.65
N CYS A 79 -14.99 2.18 -37.03
CA CYS A 79 -15.29 1.11 -38.02
C CYS A 79 -16.62 0.40 -37.73
N GLY A 80 -17.50 0.33 -38.74
CA GLY A 80 -18.86 -0.23 -38.70
C GLY A 80 -18.96 -1.76 -38.63
N SER A 81 -18.23 -2.40 -37.71
CA SER A 81 -18.41 -3.82 -37.40
C SER A 81 -18.11 -4.08 -35.93
N ALA A 82 -18.89 -4.96 -35.29
CA ALA A 82 -18.88 -5.24 -33.86
C ALA A 82 -17.48 -5.64 -33.35
N LYS A 83 -16.67 -4.66 -32.94
CA LYS A 83 -15.37 -4.88 -32.33
C LYS A 83 -15.54 -5.18 -30.84
N LYS A 84 -14.67 -6.06 -30.32
CA LYS A 84 -14.53 -6.28 -28.88
C LYS A 84 -14.04 -4.97 -28.24
N ALA A 85 -14.60 -4.64 -27.08
CA ALA A 85 -14.12 -3.51 -26.28
C ALA A 85 -12.61 -3.64 -26.04
N SER A 86 -11.86 -2.58 -26.32
CA SER A 86 -10.42 -2.47 -26.04
C SER A 86 -10.20 -1.50 -24.88
N TYR A 87 -9.16 -1.74 -24.11
CA TYR A 87 -8.84 -0.97 -22.92
C TYR A 87 -7.35 -0.69 -22.84
N THR A 88 -7.01 0.56 -22.52
CA THR A 88 -5.67 0.97 -22.13
C THR A 88 -5.47 0.72 -20.63
N ALA A 89 -4.55 -0.20 -20.30
CA ALA A 89 -4.16 -0.52 -18.92
C ALA A 89 -3.01 0.38 -18.44
N ARG A 90 -3.14 0.94 -17.23
CA ARG A 90 -2.17 1.87 -16.63
C ARG A 90 -1.79 1.40 -15.22
N PRO A 91 -0.78 0.52 -15.10
CA PRO A 91 -0.37 -0.05 -13.80
C PRO A 91 0.51 0.91 -13.00
N PHE A 92 0.25 1.00 -11.69
CA PHE A 92 1.03 1.71 -10.67
C PHE A 92 1.33 0.75 -9.53
N ASN A 93 2.58 0.71 -9.10
CA ASN A 93 3.02 -0.15 -8.01
C ASN A 93 3.58 0.73 -6.91
N PHE A 94 2.79 0.96 -5.87
CA PHE A 94 3.18 1.78 -4.73
C PHE A 94 3.99 0.93 -3.77
N ILE A 95 5.25 1.31 -3.54
CA ILE A 95 6.10 0.67 -2.54
C ILE A 95 5.79 1.33 -1.20
N LEU A 96 5.42 0.53 -0.20
CA LEU A 96 4.93 1.00 1.09
C LEU A 96 5.84 0.57 2.21
N PHE A 97 6.09 1.44 3.18
CA PHE A 97 6.80 1.09 4.40
C PHE A 97 6.01 1.61 5.61
N PRO A 98 5.80 0.80 6.67
CA PRO A 98 5.06 1.24 7.85
C PRO A 98 5.64 2.54 8.41
N THR A 99 4.75 3.48 8.75
CA THR A 99 5.19 4.80 9.24
C THR A 99 5.99 4.64 10.53
N HIS A 100 7.23 5.11 10.51
CA HIS A 100 8.01 5.39 11.71
C HIS A 100 8.31 6.88 11.76
N VAL A 101 7.95 7.53 12.86
CA VAL A 101 8.32 8.92 13.08
C VAL A 101 9.32 8.99 14.23
N GLU A 102 10.51 9.48 13.91
CA GLU A 102 11.61 9.61 14.87
C GLU A 102 11.19 10.53 16.03
N GLY A 103 11.46 10.06 17.26
CA GLY A 103 11.02 10.71 18.50
C GLY A 103 9.56 10.43 18.91
N MET A 104 8.82 9.58 18.20
CA MET A 104 7.41 9.25 18.52
C MET A 104 7.19 7.81 19.00
N THR A 105 8.17 7.19 19.65
CA THR A 105 8.08 5.80 20.17
C THR A 105 6.96 5.62 21.20
N ASN A 106 6.58 6.68 21.92
CA ASN A 106 5.58 6.64 23.00
C ASN A 106 4.13 6.81 22.51
N THR A 107 3.90 6.97 21.21
CA THR A 107 2.56 7.21 20.64
C THR A 107 1.79 5.92 20.33
N GLY A 108 2.43 4.75 20.51
CA GLY A 108 1.86 3.45 20.10
C GLY A 108 1.78 3.26 18.58
N LEU A 109 2.32 4.22 17.80
CA LEU A 109 2.34 4.17 16.33
C LEU A 109 3.49 3.35 15.76
N SER A 110 4.57 3.18 16.53
CA SER A 110 5.70 2.34 16.13
C SER A 110 5.27 0.88 16.21
N GLN A 111 5.08 0.26 15.06
CA GLN A 111 4.71 -1.15 14.94
C GLN A 111 5.92 -1.93 14.45
N ASP A 112 6.19 -3.07 15.10
CA ASP A 112 7.17 -4.01 14.58
C ASP A 112 6.70 -4.57 13.24
N VAL A 113 7.64 -4.76 12.32
CA VAL A 113 7.35 -5.42 11.04
C VAL A 113 7.66 -6.90 11.17
N VAL A 114 6.64 -7.74 11.12
CA VAL A 114 6.79 -9.19 11.18
C VAL A 114 7.00 -9.75 9.78
N LEU A 115 8.03 -10.59 9.61
CA LEU A 115 8.41 -11.16 8.32
C LEU A 115 8.28 -12.69 8.34
N SER A 116 7.64 -13.25 7.32
CA SER A 116 7.64 -14.69 7.06
C SER A 116 8.77 -15.06 6.12
N ALA A 117 9.68 -15.94 6.56
CA ALA A 117 10.85 -16.33 5.78
C ALA A 117 10.49 -16.95 4.42
N SER A 118 9.41 -17.73 4.34
CA SER A 118 8.95 -18.33 3.09
C SER A 118 8.40 -17.28 2.12
N SER A 119 7.68 -16.29 2.63
CA SER A 119 7.11 -15.20 1.83
C SER A 119 8.21 -14.29 1.28
N LEU A 120 9.20 -13.96 2.11
CA LEU A 120 10.38 -13.22 1.65
C LEU A 120 11.18 -13.99 0.60
N ALA A 121 11.36 -15.32 0.78
CA ALA A 121 12.04 -16.14 -0.20
C ALA A 121 11.30 -16.18 -1.55
N PHE A 122 9.96 -16.21 -1.53
CA PHE A 122 9.12 -16.11 -2.71
C PHE A 122 9.27 -14.74 -3.39
N LEU A 123 9.03 -13.66 -2.66
CA LEU A 123 9.13 -12.28 -3.16
C LEU A 123 10.51 -11.97 -3.77
N ARG A 124 11.59 -12.44 -3.12
CA ARG A 124 12.96 -12.31 -3.65
C ARG A 124 13.11 -12.97 -5.02
N ARG A 125 12.53 -14.16 -5.22
CA ARG A 125 12.58 -14.88 -6.52
C ARG A 125 11.80 -14.14 -7.60
N HIS A 126 10.80 -13.36 -7.22
CA HIS A 126 9.99 -12.54 -8.12
C HIS A 126 10.48 -11.09 -8.25
N GLY A 127 11.72 -10.80 -7.81
CA GLY A 127 12.38 -9.53 -8.07
C GLY A 127 12.02 -8.40 -7.09
N MET A 128 11.45 -8.73 -5.93
CA MET A 128 11.21 -7.72 -4.88
C MET A 128 12.53 -7.14 -4.37
N ASP A 129 12.66 -5.82 -4.45
CA ASP A 129 13.79 -5.06 -3.93
C ASP A 129 13.52 -4.60 -2.49
N PHE A 130 13.92 -5.43 -1.53
CA PHE A 130 13.77 -5.13 -0.10
C PHE A 130 14.59 -3.91 0.35
N GLN A 131 15.67 -3.59 -0.36
CA GLN A 131 16.48 -2.42 -0.05
C GLN A 131 15.69 -1.15 -0.40
N SER A 132 15.17 -1.08 -1.62
CA SER A 132 14.29 0.02 -2.04
C SER A 132 13.02 0.09 -1.19
N TRP A 133 12.47 -1.04 -0.77
CA TRP A 133 11.32 -1.08 0.14
C TRP A 133 11.58 -0.32 1.45
N VAL A 134 12.68 -0.63 2.14
CA VAL A 134 13.04 0.03 3.41
C VAL A 134 13.40 1.50 3.22
N TYR A 135 14.22 1.83 2.22
CA TYR A 135 14.73 3.20 2.08
C TYR A 135 13.75 4.16 1.42
N ARG A 136 12.89 3.66 0.54
CA ARG A 136 12.09 4.47 -0.39
C ARG A 136 10.59 4.19 -0.32
N GLY A 137 10.16 3.33 0.60
CA GLY A 137 8.75 3.06 0.81
C GLY A 137 7.99 4.30 1.29
N LEU A 138 6.76 4.44 0.79
CA LEU A 138 5.81 5.44 1.20
C LEU A 138 5.28 5.10 2.60
N ALA A 139 5.34 6.07 3.50
CA ALA A 139 4.75 5.95 4.82
C ALA A 139 3.22 5.82 4.69
N TYR A 140 2.63 4.89 5.42
CA TYR A 140 1.19 4.73 5.53
C TYR A 140 0.76 4.50 6.99
N CYS A 141 -0.48 4.86 7.31
CA CYS A 141 -1.09 4.65 8.61
C CYS A 141 -2.59 4.39 8.47
N ASN A 142 -3.22 3.87 9.53
CA ASN A 142 -4.66 3.75 9.61
C ASN A 142 -5.28 5.04 10.19
N ALA A 143 -6.62 5.11 10.26
CA ALA A 143 -7.34 6.29 10.73
C ALA A 143 -6.97 6.72 12.18
N ALA A 144 -6.73 5.74 13.06
CA ALA A 144 -6.29 6.03 14.43
C ALA A 144 -4.89 6.66 14.42
N GLY A 145 -3.97 6.09 13.63
CA GLY A 145 -2.63 6.62 13.47
C GLY A 145 -2.59 8.00 12.83
N GLU A 146 -3.43 8.24 11.82
CA GLU A 146 -3.60 9.55 11.18
C GLU A 146 -4.02 10.62 12.20
N THR A 147 -4.97 10.31 13.08
CA THR A 147 -5.45 11.23 14.12
C THR A 147 -4.31 11.67 15.04
N VAL A 148 -3.50 10.72 15.51
CA VAL A 148 -2.34 11.00 16.36
C VAL A 148 -1.29 11.80 15.59
N LEU A 149 -0.95 11.38 14.37
CA LEU A 149 0.04 12.08 13.54
C LEU A 149 -0.38 13.54 13.29
N ARG A 150 -1.64 13.81 12.95
CA ARG A 150 -2.15 15.17 12.74
C ARG A 150 -1.94 16.06 13.96
N GLN A 151 -2.23 15.54 15.16
CA GLN A 151 -2.04 16.28 16.40
C GLN A 151 -0.54 16.58 16.63
N VAL A 152 0.33 15.59 16.49
CA VAL A 152 1.76 15.79 16.74
C VAL A 152 2.39 16.74 15.73
N TRP A 153 2.01 16.66 14.45
CA TRP A 153 2.48 17.60 13.43
C TRP A 153 2.02 19.03 13.69
N LYS A 154 0.79 19.21 14.20
CA LYS A 154 0.31 20.53 14.62
C LYS A 154 1.17 21.10 15.75
N GLU A 155 1.41 20.32 16.79
CA GLU A 155 2.23 20.75 17.94
C GLU A 155 3.68 21.10 17.54
N ARG A 156 4.27 20.34 16.60
CA ARG A 156 5.61 20.66 16.07
C ARG A 156 5.64 21.99 15.33
N LEU A 157 4.66 22.23 14.45
CA LEU A 157 4.54 23.49 13.71
C LEU A 157 4.33 24.68 14.66
N ASP A 158 3.50 24.51 15.70
CA ASP A 158 3.25 25.55 16.71
C ASP A 158 4.54 25.85 17.51
N ALA A 159 5.33 24.83 17.86
CA ALA A 159 6.60 25.00 18.58
C ALA A 159 7.68 25.69 17.72
N GLU A 160 7.76 25.37 16.43
CA GLU A 160 8.67 26.02 15.48
C GLU A 160 8.30 27.48 15.27
N ALA A 161 7.00 27.81 15.19
CA ALA A 161 6.52 29.18 15.09
C ALA A 161 6.78 30.00 16.38
N GLY A 162 6.72 29.37 17.55
CA GLY A 162 7.01 30.01 18.84
C GLY A 162 8.49 30.35 19.07
N ASN A 163 9.41 29.58 18.49
CA ASN A 163 10.86 29.79 18.64
C ASN A 163 11.46 30.80 17.64
N GLY A 164 10.68 31.30 16.68
CA GLY A 164 11.12 32.29 15.68
C GLY A 164 11.00 33.76 16.09
N CYS A 165 10.57 34.05 17.32
CA CYS A 165 10.35 35.41 17.84
C CYS A 165 11.40 35.89 18.88
N GLY A 166 12.61 35.31 18.86
CA GLY A 166 13.72 35.68 19.76
C GLY A 166 14.83 36.46 19.09
#